data_AF-A0A143XD83-F1
#
_entry.id   AF-A0A143XD83-F1
#
_cell.length_a   1.000
_cell.length_b   1.000
_cell.length_c   1.000
_cell.angle_alpha   90.00
_cell.angle_beta   90.00
_cell.angle_gamma   90.00
#
_symmetry.space_group_name_H-M   'P 1'
#
loop_
_entity.id
_entity.type
_entity.pdbx_description
1 polymer ?
#
loop_
_entity_poly.entity_id
_entity_poly.type
_entity_poly.pdbx_seq_one_letter_code
_entity_poly.pdbx_strand_id
1 'polypeptide(L)'
;MKINFRLQIIIIAILIVAGFVLSLCLEKDIFYNLAWAFCGLLFVVNPVYLKDIFNANIENIKNGIRVAGCIIIFIGLTNGFGL
;
A
#
# COMPACT_ATOMS: atom_id res chain seq x y z
N MET A 1 -14.60 -1.98 -10.80
CA MET A 1 -14.15 -3.39 -10.65
C MET A 1 -13.70 -3.58 -9.20
N LYS A 2 -14.36 -4.43 -8.39
CA LYS A 2 -13.96 -4.66 -6.98
C LYS A 2 -12.78 -5.63 -6.96
N ILE A 3 -11.59 -5.13 -6.65
CA ILE A 3 -10.41 -5.98 -6.47
C ILE A 3 -10.57 -6.77 -5.15
N ASN A 4 -10.33 -8.08 -5.17
CA ASN A 4 -10.38 -8.92 -3.97
C ASN A 4 -9.05 -8.84 -3.18
N PHE A 5 -9.05 -9.33 -1.94
CA PHE A 5 -7.87 -9.31 -1.05
C PHE A 5 -6.64 -9.94 -1.67
N ARG A 6 -6.80 -11.14 -2.22
CA ARG A 6 -5.68 -11.89 -2.81
C ARG A 6 -5.03 -11.12 -3.95
N LEU A 7 -5.84 -10.57 -4.85
CA LEU A 7 -5.36 -9.83 -6.00
C LEU A 7 -4.71 -8.50 -5.60
N GLN A 8 -5.26 -7.77 -4.62
CA GLN A 8 -4.64 -6.55 -4.12
C GLN A 8 -3.26 -6.79 -3.49
N ILE A 9 -3.13 -7.83 -2.67
CA ILE A 9 -1.85 -8.18 -2.04
C ILE A 9 -0.82 -8.60 -3.10
N ILE A 10 -1.22 -9.34 -4.13
CA ILE A 10 -0.33 -9.69 -5.25
C ILE A 10 0.13 -8.41 -5.99
N ILE A 11 -0.77 -7.48 -6.29
CA ILE A 11 -0.44 -6.20 -6.93
C ILE A 11 0.55 -5.41 -6.07
N ILE A 12 0.29 -5.30 -4.77
CA ILE A 12 1.17 -4.60 -3.82
C ILE A 12 2.56 -5.23 -3.78
N ALA A 13 2.64 -6.56 -3.71
CA ALA A 13 3.92 -7.27 -3.71
C ALA A 13 4.73 -6.98 -4.99
N ILE A 14 4.07 -7.03 -6.15
CA ILE A 14 4.70 -6.70 -7.43
C ILE A 14 5.18 -5.25 -7.45
N LEU A 15 4.36 -4.30 -6.97
CA LEU A 15 4.71 -2.88 -6.89
C LEU A 15 5.94 -2.63 -6.04
N ILE A 16 6.00 -3.22 -4.84
CA ILE A 16 7.13 -3.08 -3.92
C ILE A 16 8.40 -3.68 -4.52
N VAL A 17 8.33 -4.89 -5.08
CA VAL A 17 9.50 -5.54 -5.71
C VAL A 17 9.99 -4.74 -6.91
N ALA A 18 9.08 -4.30 -7.80
CA ALA A 18 9.44 -3.50 -8.96
C ALA A 18 10.06 -2.15 -8.55
N GLY A 19 9.44 -1.45 -7.60
CA GLY A 19 9.97 -0.20 -7.07
C GLY A 19 11.34 -0.35 -6.41
N PHE A 20 11.55 -1.42 -5.65
CA PHE A 20 12.83 -1.75 -5.03
C PHE A 20 13.91 -2.03 -6.07
N VAL A 21 13.64 -2.91 -7.04
CA VAL A 21 14.60 -3.23 -8.11
C VAL A 21 14.94 -1.99 -8.93
N LEU A 22 13.95 -1.14 -9.27
CA LEU A 22 14.19 0.12 -9.96
C LEU A 22 15.05 1.08 -9.12
N SER A 23 14.81 1.14 -7.82
CA SER A 23 15.60 1.96 -6.89
C SER A 23 17.06 1.54 -6.90
N LEU A 24 17.34 0.24 -6.87
CA LEU A 24 18.70 -0.31 -6.91
C LEU A 24 19.37 -0.08 -8.27
N CYS A 25 18.67 -0.37 -9.38
CA CYS A 25 19.25 -0.24 -10.72
C CYS A 25 19.55 1.21 -11.12
N LEU A 26 18.77 2.17 -10.60
CA LEU A 26 18.88 3.58 -10.96
C LEU A 26 19.51 4.44 -9.85
N GLU A 27 19.88 3.83 -8.72
CA GLU A 27 20.45 4.49 -7.54
C GLU A 27 19.58 5.69 -7.08
N LYS A 28 18.26 5.49 -7.09
CA LYS A 28 17.27 6.53 -6.79
C LYS A 28 16.13 6.00 -5.94
N ASP A 29 16.15 6.37 -4.67
CA ASP A 29 15.18 5.96 -3.64
C ASP A 29 13.74 6.39 -3.94
N ILE A 30 13.58 7.39 -4.83
CA ILE A 30 12.28 7.89 -5.24
C ILE A 30 11.39 6.79 -5.83
N PHE A 31 11.96 5.79 -6.50
CA PHE A 31 11.18 4.70 -7.11
C PHE A 31 10.54 3.80 -6.05
N TYR A 32 11.26 3.51 -4.98
CA TYR A 32 10.74 2.71 -3.87
C TYR A 32 9.72 3.49 -3.05
N ASN A 33 10.01 4.76 -2.79
CA ASN A 33 9.10 5.67 -2.10
C ASN A 33 7.77 5.85 -2.87
N LEU A 34 7.82 6.01 -4.20
CA LEU A 34 6.64 6.04 -5.06
C LEU A 34 5.87 4.72 -5.03
N ALA A 35 6.55 3.57 -5.06
CA ALA A 35 5.88 2.27 -4.97
C ALA A 35 5.07 2.14 -3.67
N TRP A 36 5.64 2.57 -2.54
CA TRP A 36 4.91 2.62 -1.27
C TRP A 36 3.73 3.59 -1.30
N ALA A 37 3.90 4.79 -1.90
CA ALA A 37 2.79 5.73 -2.04
C ALA A 37 1.62 5.13 -2.85
N PHE A 38 1.91 4.42 -3.95
CA PHE A 38 0.89 3.70 -4.71
C PHE A 38 0.24 2.56 -3.91
N CYS A 39 1.00 1.85 -3.07
CA CYS A 39 0.44 0.83 -2.18
C CYS A 39 -0.54 1.45 -1.16
N GLY A 40 -0.18 2.59 -0.56
CA GLY A 40 -1.07 3.32 0.33
C GLY A 40 -2.36 3.77 -0.38
N LEU A 41 -2.25 4.26 -1.62
CA LEU A 41 -3.40 4.65 -2.44
C LEU A 41 -4.36 3.48 -2.71
N LEU A 42 -3.83 2.28 -3.00
CA LEU A 42 -4.64 1.07 -3.17
C LEU A 42 -5.46 0.75 -1.91
N PHE A 43 -4.89 0.93 -0.72
CA PHE A 43 -5.62 0.71 0.55
C PHE A 43 -6.66 1.80 0.85
N VAL A 44 -6.40 3.06 0.45
CA VAL A 44 -7.39 4.15 0.59
C VAL A 44 -8.61 3.90 -0.29
N VAL A 45 -8.38 3.58 -1.56
CA VAL A 45 -9.45 3.38 -2.55
C VAL A 45 -10.19 2.07 -2.30
N ASN A 46 -9.44 0.99 -2.03
CA ASN A 46 -9.99 -0.34 -1.82
C ASN A 46 -9.51 -0.88 -0.45
N PRO A 47 -10.16 -0.48 0.66
CA PRO A 47 -9.80 -0.95 1.99
C PRO A 47 -10.24 -2.40 2.15
N VAL A 48 -9.33 -3.29 1.79
CA VAL A 48 -9.57 -4.72 1.75
C VAL A 48 -9.01 -5.38 3.01
N TYR A 49 -9.85 -6.22 3.63
CA TYR A 49 -9.59 -6.90 4.90
C TYR A 49 -10.05 -8.36 4.83
N LEU A 50 -9.49 -9.22 5.68
CA LEU A 50 -10.01 -10.58 5.86
C LEU A 50 -11.33 -10.50 6.64
N LYS A 51 -12.40 -10.97 6.01
CA LYS A 51 -13.73 -10.99 6.63
C LYS A 51 -13.80 -11.94 7.84
N ASP A 52 -13.01 -12.99 7.83
CA ASP A 52 -13.14 -14.09 8.79
C ASP A 52 -12.38 -13.86 10.11
N ILE A 53 -11.55 -12.80 10.20
CA ILE A 53 -10.68 -12.54 11.36
C ILE A 53 -11.30 -11.52 12.31
N PHE A 54 -12.16 -10.62 11.81
CA PHE A 54 -12.63 -9.48 12.60
C PHE A 54 -14.10 -9.61 12.98
N ASN A 55 -14.36 -9.86 14.26
CA ASN A 55 -15.70 -9.78 14.87
C ASN A 55 -16.10 -8.34 15.24
N ALA A 56 -15.52 -7.34 14.56
CA ALA A 56 -15.65 -5.93 14.87
C ALA A 56 -16.47 -5.20 13.80
N ASN A 57 -16.91 -3.97 14.11
CA ASN A 57 -17.65 -3.14 13.15
C ASN A 57 -16.85 -2.94 11.87
N ILE A 58 -17.36 -3.52 10.77
CA ILE A 58 -16.75 -3.51 9.43
C ILE A 58 -16.39 -2.10 8.97
N GLU A 59 -17.19 -1.10 9.34
CA GLU A 59 -16.97 0.28 8.94
C GLU A 59 -15.74 0.90 9.61
N ASN A 60 -15.53 0.59 10.90
CA ASN A 60 -14.36 1.05 11.63
C ASN A 60 -13.07 0.44 11.07
N ILE A 61 -13.11 -0.83 10.67
CA ILE A 61 -11.95 -1.51 10.05
C ILE A 61 -11.59 -0.84 8.72
N LYS A 62 -12.59 -0.60 7.86
CA LYS A 62 -12.37 0.06 6.57
C LYS A 62 -11.77 1.45 6.76
N ASN A 63 -12.28 2.22 7.73
CA ASN A 63 -11.75 3.55 8.02
C ASN A 63 -10.33 3.49 8.58
N GLY A 64 -10.01 2.54 9.46
CA GLY A 64 -8.65 2.31 9.95
C GLY A 64 -7.66 1.98 8.82
N ILE A 65 -8.06 1.12 7.88
CA ILE A 65 -7.23 0.77 6.72
C ILE A 65 -7.00 1.98 5.81
N ARG A 66 -8.01 2.83 5.60
CA ARG A 66 -7.87 4.08 4.84
C ARG A 66 -6.88 5.03 5.51
N VAL A 67 -6.97 5.20 6.83
CA VAL A 67 -6.04 6.05 7.59
C VAL A 67 -4.61 5.51 7.47
N ALA A 68 -4.40 4.20 7.65
CA ALA A 68 -3.10 3.57 7.45
C ALA A 68 -2.58 3.79 6.01
N GLY A 69 -3.46 3.65 5.01
CA GLY A 69 -3.14 3.96 3.61
C GLY A 69 -2.68 5.41 3.41
N CYS A 70 -3.38 6.39 3.99
CA CYS A 70 -2.98 7.80 3.95
C CYS A 70 -1.61 8.05 4.60
N ILE A 71 -1.31 7.39 5.72
CA ILE A 71 -0.01 7.50 6.39
C ILE A 71 1.10 6.95 5.48
N ILE A 72 0.89 5.80 4.85
CA ILE A 72 1.86 5.21 3.92
C ILE A 72 2.09 6.13 2.71
N ILE A 73 1.03 6.74 2.17
CA ILE A 73 1.15 7.75 1.10
C ILE A 73 2.04 8.90 1.56
N PHE A 74 1.76 9.44 2.75
CA PHE A 74 2.52 10.56 3.28
C PHE A 74 4.00 10.23 3.43
N ILE A 75 4.34 9.09 4.06
CA ILE A 75 5.72 8.64 4.24
C ILE A 75 6.41 8.47 2.88
N GLY A 76 5.74 7.85 1.90
CA GLY A 76 6.29 7.67 0.56
C GLY A 76 6.54 9.00 -0.17
N LEU A 77 5.61 9.95 -0.08
CA LEU A 77 5.78 11.28 -0.69
C LEU A 77 6.88 12.12 -0.03
N THR A 78 7.16 11.89 1.26
CA THR A 78 8.24 12.58 2.00
C THR A 78 9.59 11.87 1.94
N ASN A 79 9.76 10.87 1.04
CA ASN A 79 10.95 10.02 0.95
C ASN A 79 11.32 9.29 2.26
N GLY A 80 10.33 8.99 3.10
CA GLY A 80 10.54 8.41 4.43
C GLY A 80 10.90 6.92 4.43
N PHE A 81 10.75 6.21 3.30
CA PHE A 81 11.13 4.80 3.16
C PHE A 81 12.53 4.60 2.59
N GLY A 82 13.37 5.65 2.52
CA GLY A 82 14.71 5.66 1.92
C GLY A 82 15.43 4.31 1.94
N LEU A 83 16.03 3.95 0.79
CA LEU A 83 16.75 2.70 0.58
C LEU A 83 18.26 2.90 0.66
#